data_AF-A0A7W8MHC4-F1
#
_entry.id   AF-A0A7W8MHC4-F1
#
_cell.length_a   1.000
_cell.length_b   1.000
_cell.length_c   1.000
_cell.angle_alpha   90.00
_cell.angle_beta   90.00
_cell.angle_gamma   90.00
#
_symmetry.space_group_name_H-M   'P 1'
#
loop_
_entity.id
_entity.type
_entity.pdbx_description
1 polymer ?
#
loop_
_entity_poly.entity_id
_entity_poly.type
_entity_poly.pdbx_seq_one_letter_code
_entity_poly.pdbx_strand_id
1 'polypeptide(L)'
;MTVADRRNRRWIRKRDFEQFCELMAERWFNRLADSDERHAYFSSAYSFYVQCGGRMGGNDRRQFDVFYGSRPVDQIVEPAPSEVGLPVSHVRLLVESGASLSYHRTERGTVLCMLAPARSEGFTPKETMLVLEHYRSPRSLQAPSVTAGHWRAMMSYFECTALDGDPQWTDHLRVWWLRFTRPLVIDGVAQTPEVLVGLRQIVVWSLTVGLSGAILFALQWLIGAPPTRH
;
A
#
# COMPACT_ATOMS: atom_id res chain seq x y z
N MET A 1 12.90 -28.30 14.05
CA MET A 1 11.56 -28.04 13.48
C MET A 1 11.41 -28.87 12.21
N THR A 2 10.47 -29.81 12.20
CA THR A 2 10.39 -30.83 11.14
C THR A 2 9.71 -30.31 9.88
N VAL A 3 9.86 -31.01 8.75
CA VAL A 3 9.16 -30.67 7.50
C VAL A 3 7.64 -30.78 7.65
N ALA A 4 7.16 -31.73 8.45
CA ALA A 4 5.75 -31.90 8.79
C ALA A 4 5.19 -30.68 9.53
N ASP A 5 5.93 -30.13 10.51
CA ASP A 5 5.53 -28.93 11.25
C ASP A 5 5.38 -27.70 10.33
N ARG A 6 6.29 -27.55 9.35
CA ARG A 6 6.25 -26.46 8.36
C ARG A 6 5.02 -26.56 7.47
N ARG A 7 4.71 -27.77 6.99
CA ARG A 7 3.54 -28.03 6.13
C ARG A 7 2.24 -27.76 6.89
N ASN A 8 2.14 -28.19 8.15
CA ASN A 8 0.97 -27.96 8.98
C ASN A 8 0.72 -26.46 9.22
N ARG A 9 1.75 -25.69 9.58
CA ARG A 9 1.65 -24.23 9.76
C ARG A 9 1.20 -23.50 8.49
N ARG A 10 1.71 -23.92 7.31
CA ARG A 10 1.29 -23.33 6.03
C ARG A 10 -0.22 -23.52 5.80
N TRP A 11 -0.74 -24.72 6.04
CA TRP A 11 -2.16 -25.03 5.88
C TRP A 11 -3.04 -24.25 6.84
N ILE A 12 -2.64 -24.17 8.12
CA ILE A 12 -3.35 -23.37 9.13
C ILE A 12 -3.49 -21.92 8.66
N ARG A 13 -2.40 -21.29 8.21
CA ARG A 13 -2.45 -19.91 7.72
C ARG A 13 -3.36 -19.73 6.51
N LYS A 14 -3.37 -20.69 5.58
CA LYS A 14 -4.27 -20.63 4.42
C LYS A 14 -5.73 -20.62 4.87
N ARG A 15 -6.08 -21.54 5.76
CA ARG A 15 -7.42 -21.64 6.34
C ARG A 15 -7.80 -20.39 7.13
N ASP A 16 -6.87 -19.82 7.91
CA ASP A 16 -7.13 -18.60 8.69
C ASP A 16 -7.46 -17.40 7.80
N PHE A 17 -6.81 -17.30 6.63
CA PHE A 17 -7.12 -16.26 5.64
C PHE A 17 -8.46 -16.51 4.95
N GLU A 18 -8.73 -17.74 4.54
CA GLU A 18 -10.02 -18.12 3.92
C GLU A 18 -11.16 -17.84 4.89
N GLN A 19 -11.01 -18.19 6.16
CA GLN A 19 -11.98 -17.89 7.21
C GLN A 19 -12.20 -16.39 7.40
N PHE A 20 -11.13 -15.58 7.37
CA PHE A 20 -11.25 -14.13 7.43
C PHE A 20 -12.09 -13.61 6.25
N CYS A 21 -11.78 -14.04 5.02
CA CYS A 21 -12.44 -13.55 3.83
C CYS A 21 -13.92 -13.97 3.76
N GLU A 22 -14.23 -15.23 4.06
CA GLU A 22 -15.57 -15.81 3.92
C GLU A 22 -16.53 -15.44 5.07
N LEU A 23 -16.01 -15.25 6.29
CA LEU A 23 -16.88 -15.10 7.47
C LEU A 23 -16.85 -13.71 8.09
N MET A 24 -15.78 -12.93 7.90
CA MET A 24 -15.53 -11.72 8.70
C MET A 24 -15.38 -10.46 7.86
N ALA A 25 -14.64 -10.55 6.76
CA ALA A 25 -14.14 -9.38 6.06
C ALA A 25 -15.27 -8.50 5.52
N GLU A 26 -16.23 -9.09 4.78
CA GLU A 26 -17.38 -8.36 4.24
C GLU A 26 -18.16 -7.64 5.34
N ARG A 27 -18.56 -8.37 6.38
CA ARG A 27 -19.30 -7.81 7.52
C ARG A 27 -18.56 -6.67 8.19
N TRP A 28 -17.25 -6.76 8.35
CA TRP A 28 -16.46 -5.73 9.02
C TRP A 28 -16.25 -4.49 8.18
N PHE A 29 -15.91 -4.65 6.90
CA PHE A 29 -15.73 -3.52 6.01
C PHE A 29 -17.04 -2.79 5.73
N ASN A 30 -18.15 -3.51 5.58
CA ASN A 30 -19.47 -2.87 5.47
C ASN A 30 -19.81 -2.10 6.75
N ARG A 31 -19.59 -2.67 7.94
CA ARG A 31 -19.80 -1.92 9.19
C ARG A 31 -18.92 -0.68 9.29
N LEU A 32 -17.66 -0.77 8.87
CA LEU A 32 -16.74 0.36 8.87
C LEU A 32 -17.22 1.45 7.90
N ALA A 33 -17.67 1.04 6.71
CA ALA A 33 -18.25 1.91 5.71
C ALA A 33 -19.50 2.62 6.22
N ASP A 34 -20.44 1.88 6.83
CA ASP A 34 -21.67 2.44 7.43
C ASP A 34 -21.38 3.46 8.54
N SER A 35 -20.25 3.33 9.23
CA SER A 35 -19.84 4.21 10.34
C SER A 35 -18.98 5.40 9.92
N ASP A 36 -18.55 5.50 8.66
CA ASP A 36 -17.65 6.55 8.17
C ASP A 36 -18.43 7.52 7.29
N GLU A 37 -18.61 8.76 7.75
CA GLU A 37 -19.38 9.78 7.01
C GLU A 37 -18.82 10.04 5.61
N ARG A 38 -17.49 9.90 5.43
CA ARG A 38 -16.83 10.05 4.12
C ARG A 38 -17.28 8.99 3.14
N HIS A 39 -17.62 7.79 3.62
CA HIS A 39 -18.15 6.73 2.76
C HIS A 39 -19.46 7.16 2.09
N ALA A 40 -20.35 7.87 2.79
CA ALA A 40 -21.62 8.31 2.22
C ALA A 40 -21.41 9.21 0.99
N TYR A 41 -20.42 10.11 1.05
CA TYR A 41 -20.05 10.94 -0.08
C TYR A 41 -19.48 10.10 -1.24
N PHE A 42 -18.44 9.31 -0.99
CA PHE A 42 -17.80 8.55 -2.07
C PHE A 42 -18.70 7.46 -2.67
N SER A 43 -19.52 6.80 -1.86
CA SER A 43 -20.46 5.77 -2.35
C SER A 43 -21.54 6.34 -3.27
N SER A 44 -21.83 7.64 -3.18
CA SER A 44 -22.73 8.33 -4.09
C SER A 44 -22.14 8.56 -5.49
N ALA A 45 -20.80 8.66 -5.58
CA ALA A 45 -20.09 8.94 -6.82
C ALA A 45 -19.43 7.70 -7.43
N TYR A 46 -19.03 6.72 -6.61
CA TYR A 46 -18.35 5.50 -7.02
C TYR A 46 -19.06 4.27 -6.47
N SER A 47 -19.14 3.21 -7.26
CA SER A 47 -19.63 1.92 -6.77
C SER A 47 -18.64 1.32 -5.77
N PHE A 48 -19.08 1.10 -4.53
CA PHE A 48 -18.29 0.47 -3.48
C PHE A 48 -18.47 -1.05 -3.48
N TYR A 49 -17.38 -1.79 -3.36
CA TYR A 49 -17.38 -3.25 -3.33
C TYR A 49 -16.46 -3.80 -2.24
N VAL A 50 -16.93 -4.86 -1.59
CA VAL A 50 -16.15 -5.70 -0.70
C VAL A 50 -16.28 -7.14 -1.18
N GLN A 51 -15.19 -7.73 -1.68
CA GLN A 51 -15.27 -9.02 -2.36
C GLN A 51 -14.11 -9.95 -2.05
N CYS A 52 -14.44 -11.16 -1.61
CA CYS A 52 -13.53 -12.29 -1.61
C CYS A 52 -13.42 -12.87 -3.02
N GLY A 53 -12.22 -13.30 -3.40
CA GLY A 53 -11.97 -13.90 -4.71
C GLY A 53 -11.45 -12.92 -5.77
N GLY A 54 -11.25 -11.66 -5.37
CA GLY A 54 -10.69 -10.62 -6.22
C GLY A 54 -11.71 -9.83 -7.04
N ARG A 55 -11.28 -8.67 -7.58
CA ARG A 55 -12.08 -7.74 -8.40
C ARG A 55 -12.68 -8.33 -9.68
N MET A 56 -12.11 -9.41 -10.21
CA MET A 56 -12.49 -10.02 -11.50
C MET A 56 -13.56 -11.11 -11.35
N GLY A 57 -14.49 -10.96 -10.41
CA GLY A 57 -15.60 -11.90 -10.24
C GLY A 57 -15.33 -13.09 -9.32
N GLY A 58 -14.49 -12.93 -8.29
CA GLY A 58 -14.48 -13.85 -7.16
C GLY A 58 -13.75 -15.19 -7.36
N ASN A 59 -13.00 -15.37 -8.45
CA ASN A 59 -12.41 -16.66 -8.80
C ASN A 59 -11.07 -16.97 -8.11
N ASP A 60 -10.35 -15.97 -7.59
CA ASP A 60 -9.08 -16.17 -6.89
C ASP A 60 -9.23 -16.15 -5.37
N ARG A 61 -9.40 -17.34 -4.75
CA ARG A 61 -9.48 -17.53 -3.29
C ARG A 61 -8.25 -17.02 -2.51
N ARG A 62 -7.20 -16.61 -3.19
CA ARG A 62 -6.00 -16.02 -2.56
C ARG A 62 -6.13 -14.52 -2.44
N GLN A 63 -7.18 -13.92 -2.99
CA GLN A 63 -7.38 -12.48 -3.05
C GLN A 63 -8.65 -12.07 -2.33
N PHE A 64 -8.58 -10.93 -1.65
CA PHE A 64 -9.73 -10.22 -1.11
C PHE A 64 -9.52 -8.73 -1.35
N ASP A 65 -10.54 -8.05 -1.87
CA ASP A 65 -10.46 -6.65 -2.24
C ASP A 65 -11.59 -5.83 -1.62
N VAL A 66 -11.25 -4.62 -1.21
CA VAL A 66 -12.17 -3.56 -0.79
C VAL A 66 -11.87 -2.35 -1.64
N PHE A 67 -12.83 -1.89 -2.44
CA PHE A 67 -12.53 -0.84 -3.39
C PHE A 67 -13.73 -0.02 -3.81
N TYR A 68 -13.41 1.19 -4.27
CA TYR A 68 -14.32 2.01 -5.06
C TYR A 68 -14.02 1.80 -6.54
N GLY A 69 -15.09 1.64 -7.33
CA GLY A 69 -15.02 1.43 -8.76
C GLY A 69 -14.60 2.70 -9.51
N SER A 70 -14.99 2.76 -10.78
CA SER A 70 -14.69 3.91 -11.62
C SER A 70 -15.90 4.83 -11.73
N ARG A 71 -15.67 6.14 -11.80
CA ARG A 71 -16.69 7.14 -12.10
C ARG A 71 -16.31 7.96 -13.33
N PRO A 72 -17.28 8.34 -14.18
CA PRO A 72 -17.04 9.34 -15.22
C PRO A 72 -16.82 10.72 -14.56
N VAL A 73 -15.84 11.47 -15.07
CA VAL A 73 -15.51 12.81 -14.57
C VAL A 73 -15.82 13.86 -15.62
N ASP A 74 -15.36 13.64 -16.85
CA ASP A 74 -15.48 14.62 -17.94
C ASP A 74 -15.50 13.92 -19.31
N GLN A 75 -15.67 14.68 -20.39
CA GLN A 75 -15.73 14.19 -21.76
C GLN A 75 -14.85 15.04 -22.68
N ILE A 76 -14.00 14.38 -23.46
CA ILE A 76 -13.21 15.03 -24.52
C ILE A 76 -13.83 14.65 -25.87
N VAL A 77 -14.03 15.64 -26.72
CA VAL A 77 -14.43 15.44 -28.11
C VAL A 77 -13.17 15.38 -28.96
N GLU A 78 -12.83 14.19 -29.45
CA GLU A 78 -11.64 13.96 -30.27
C GLU A 78 -12.03 13.80 -31.75
N PRO A 79 -11.28 14.40 -32.70
CA PRO A 79 -11.50 14.14 -34.11
C PRO A 79 -11.05 12.72 -34.46
N ALA A 80 -11.96 11.92 -34.99
CA ALA A 80 -11.70 10.58 -35.48
C ALA A 80 -11.49 10.59 -37.01
N PRO A 81 -10.56 9.77 -37.54
CA PRO A 81 -10.41 9.62 -38.97
C PRO A 81 -11.68 9.02 -39.57
N SER A 82 -12.19 9.66 -40.61
CA SER A 82 -13.36 9.22 -41.37
C SER A 82 -12.93 8.74 -42.73
N GLU A 83 -13.40 7.56 -43.14
CA GLU A 83 -13.17 7.03 -44.49
C GLU A 83 -13.81 7.89 -45.59
N VAL A 84 -14.73 8.79 -45.24
CA VAL A 84 -15.53 9.60 -46.18
C VAL A 84 -15.07 11.06 -46.24
N GLY A 85 -13.97 11.43 -45.57
CA GLY A 85 -13.43 12.79 -45.60
C GLY A 85 -14.22 13.84 -44.82
N LEU A 86 -15.28 13.44 -44.11
CA LEU A 86 -16.03 14.31 -43.18
C LEU A 86 -15.44 14.17 -41.77
N PRO A 87 -15.19 15.28 -41.03
CA PRO A 87 -14.71 15.19 -39.66
C PRO A 87 -15.76 14.49 -38.79
N VAL A 88 -15.44 13.29 -38.32
CA VAL A 88 -16.26 12.57 -37.33
C VAL A 88 -15.67 12.87 -35.96
N SER A 89 -16.49 13.30 -35.02
CA SER A 89 -16.06 13.46 -33.63
C SER A 89 -16.41 12.21 -32.83
N HIS A 90 -15.45 11.71 -32.05
CA HIS A 90 -15.66 10.66 -31.07
C HIS A 90 -15.61 11.27 -29.66
N VAL A 91 -16.63 10.97 -28.85
CA VAL A 91 -16.67 11.40 -27.45
C VAL A 91 -15.95 10.37 -26.59
N ARG A 92 -14.85 10.77 -25.97
CA ARG A 92 -14.08 9.95 -25.05
C ARG A 92 -14.36 10.38 -23.61
N LEU A 93 -14.81 9.43 -22.79
CA LEU A 93 -15.06 9.67 -21.36
C LEU A 93 -13.73 9.66 -20.60
N LEU A 94 -13.47 10.72 -19.84
CA LEU A 94 -12.46 10.75 -18.81
C LEU A 94 -13.00 10.09 -17.55
N VAL A 95 -12.26 9.12 -17.04
CA VAL A 95 -12.68 8.29 -15.93
C VAL A 95 -11.68 8.39 -14.79
N GLU A 96 -12.19 8.41 -13.57
CA GLU A 96 -11.41 8.28 -12.36
C GLU A 96 -11.70 6.93 -11.69
N SER A 97 -10.65 6.18 -11.39
CA SER A 97 -10.71 5.00 -10.54
C SER A 97 -10.61 5.41 -9.08
N GLY A 98 -11.49 4.89 -8.24
CA GLY A 98 -11.42 5.07 -6.80
C GLY A 98 -10.28 4.30 -6.14
N ALA A 99 -10.05 4.60 -4.86
CA ALA A 99 -9.02 3.95 -4.05
C ALA A 99 -9.35 2.48 -3.76
N SER A 100 -8.33 1.69 -3.38
CA SER A 100 -8.51 0.27 -3.11
C SER A 100 -7.54 -0.35 -2.13
N LEU A 101 -8.04 -1.29 -1.34
CA LEU A 101 -7.26 -2.21 -0.53
C LEU A 101 -7.33 -3.61 -1.16
N SER A 102 -6.19 -4.23 -1.35
CA SER A 102 -6.09 -5.60 -1.85
C SER A 102 -5.25 -6.45 -0.91
N TYR A 103 -5.73 -7.66 -0.64
CA TYR A 103 -5.10 -8.63 0.24
C TYR A 103 -4.75 -9.86 -0.57
N HIS A 104 -3.46 -10.14 -0.72
CA HIS A 104 -2.97 -11.28 -1.48
C HIS A 104 -2.28 -12.30 -0.59
N ARG A 105 -2.85 -13.50 -0.52
CA ARG A 105 -2.25 -14.65 0.14
C ARG A 105 -1.17 -15.26 -0.75
N THR A 106 0.06 -15.28 -0.23
CA THR A 106 1.19 -15.94 -0.89
C THR A 106 1.08 -17.46 -0.79
N GLU A 107 1.91 -18.16 -1.57
CA GLU A 107 2.03 -19.61 -1.47
C GLU A 107 2.39 -20.09 -0.06
N ARG A 108 3.13 -19.29 0.71
CA ARG A 108 3.54 -19.62 2.09
C ARG A 108 2.42 -19.39 3.12
N GLY A 109 1.26 -18.93 2.69
CA GLY A 109 0.13 -18.57 3.55
C GLY A 109 0.32 -17.25 4.29
N THR A 110 1.33 -16.45 3.96
CA THR A 110 1.42 -15.06 4.44
C THR A 110 0.50 -14.18 3.60
N VAL A 111 0.09 -13.02 4.12
CA VAL A 111 -0.80 -12.11 3.39
C VAL A 111 -0.11 -10.77 3.19
N LEU A 112 -0.14 -10.27 1.96
CA LEU A 112 0.30 -8.93 1.60
C LEU A 112 -0.92 -8.03 1.50
N CYS A 113 -0.95 -6.97 2.29
CA CYS A 113 -1.98 -5.92 2.19
C CYS A 113 -1.40 -4.75 1.41
N MET A 114 -2.05 -4.39 0.32
CA MET A 114 -1.66 -3.29 -0.55
C MET A 114 -2.78 -2.24 -0.59
N LEU A 115 -2.37 -0.99 -0.73
CA LEU A 115 -3.25 0.17 -0.82
C LEU A 115 -2.93 0.89 -2.13
N ALA A 116 -3.92 1.02 -3.00
CA ALA A 116 -3.82 1.80 -4.24
C ALA A 116 -4.61 3.11 -4.09
N PRO A 117 -4.03 4.25 -4.50
CA PRO A 117 -4.71 5.54 -4.48
C PRO A 117 -5.80 5.61 -5.57
N ALA A 118 -6.64 6.64 -5.49
CA ALA A 118 -7.46 7.04 -6.62
C ALA A 118 -6.59 7.57 -7.76
N ARG A 119 -7.06 7.40 -8.99
CA ARG A 119 -6.33 7.81 -10.20
C ARG A 119 -7.27 8.29 -11.27
N SER A 120 -6.89 9.37 -11.94
CA SER A 120 -7.50 9.83 -13.18
C SER A 120 -6.44 9.97 -14.27
N GLU A 121 -6.87 10.09 -15.52
CA GLU A 121 -5.95 10.29 -16.64
C GLU A 121 -5.15 11.60 -16.52
N GLY A 122 -5.77 12.65 -15.97
CA GLY A 122 -5.13 13.95 -15.75
C GLY A 122 -4.31 14.03 -14.45
N PHE A 123 -4.57 13.14 -13.49
CA PHE A 123 -3.89 13.11 -12.20
C PHE A 123 -3.61 11.68 -11.77
N THR A 124 -2.36 11.26 -11.95
CA THR A 124 -1.84 9.99 -11.44
C THR A 124 -0.83 10.27 -10.33
N PRO A 125 -1.11 9.83 -9.09
CA PRO A 125 -0.13 9.87 -8.02
C PRO A 125 1.17 9.17 -8.44
N LYS A 126 2.30 9.67 -7.94
CA LYS A 126 3.63 9.12 -8.27
C LYS A 126 3.72 7.61 -7.98
N GLU A 127 3.08 7.18 -6.90
CA GLU A 127 2.99 5.77 -6.54
C GLU A 127 1.83 5.04 -7.23
N THR A 128 2.13 3.84 -7.73
CA THR A 128 1.12 2.90 -8.21
C THR A 128 0.37 2.31 -7.01
N MET A 129 1.09 1.86 -6.01
CA MET A 129 0.50 1.29 -4.79
C MET A 129 1.49 1.37 -3.64
N LEU A 130 0.98 1.22 -2.43
CA LEU A 130 1.74 1.19 -1.20
C LEU A 130 1.54 -0.17 -0.54
N VAL A 131 2.61 -0.80 -0.09
CA VAL A 131 2.52 -2.03 0.71
C VAL A 131 2.24 -1.65 2.15
N LEU A 132 0.99 -1.78 2.57
CA LEU A 132 0.56 -1.36 3.90
C LEU A 132 1.18 -2.26 4.97
N GLU A 133 1.03 -3.58 4.82
CA GLU A 133 1.59 -4.53 5.77
C GLU A 133 1.79 -5.93 5.16
N HIS A 134 2.76 -6.67 5.69
CA HIS A 134 3.01 -8.08 5.38
C HIS A 134 2.76 -8.96 6.60
N TYR A 135 1.61 -9.64 6.61
CA TYR A 135 1.22 -10.52 7.70
C TYR A 135 1.82 -11.90 7.55
N ARG A 136 2.68 -12.27 8.51
CA ARG A 136 3.20 -13.64 8.64
C ARG A 136 2.12 -14.64 9.04
N SER A 137 1.11 -14.19 9.78
CA SER A 137 -0.02 -14.99 10.25
C SER A 137 -1.33 -14.26 9.92
N PRO A 138 -2.18 -14.79 9.04
CA PRO A 138 -3.44 -14.14 8.66
C PRO A 138 -4.42 -13.94 9.81
N ARG A 139 -4.24 -14.67 10.92
CA ARG A 139 -5.05 -14.51 12.13
C ARG A 139 -5.03 -13.09 12.70
N SER A 140 -3.98 -12.29 12.46
CA SER A 140 -3.95 -10.88 12.87
C SER A 140 -5.00 -10.03 12.14
N LEU A 141 -5.39 -10.42 10.93
CA LEU A 141 -6.45 -9.75 10.18
C LEU A 141 -7.81 -9.93 10.84
N GLN A 142 -7.98 -10.95 11.70
CA GLN A 142 -9.18 -11.18 12.49
C GLN A 142 -9.31 -10.22 13.70
N ALA A 143 -8.40 -9.26 13.85
CA ALA A 143 -8.55 -8.20 14.84
C ALA A 143 -9.29 -7.00 14.20
N PRO A 144 -10.45 -6.57 14.74
CA PRO A 144 -11.19 -5.44 14.18
C PRO A 144 -10.40 -4.13 14.13
N SER A 145 -9.45 -3.93 15.05
CA SER A 145 -8.58 -2.77 15.07
C SER A 145 -7.65 -2.69 13.85
N VAL A 146 -7.21 -3.84 13.33
CA VAL A 146 -6.35 -3.93 12.15
C VAL A 146 -7.13 -3.52 10.90
N THR A 147 -8.31 -4.10 10.67
CA THR A 147 -9.15 -3.74 9.53
C THR A 147 -9.64 -2.30 9.60
N ALA A 148 -9.97 -1.80 10.80
CA ALA A 148 -10.29 -0.38 11.00
C ALA A 148 -9.09 0.54 10.70
N GLY A 149 -7.87 0.10 11.01
CA GLY A 149 -6.65 0.81 10.64
C GLY A 149 -6.46 0.88 9.12
N HIS A 150 -6.68 -0.24 8.43
CA HIS A 150 -6.59 -0.29 6.97
C HIS A 150 -7.64 0.57 6.30
N TRP A 151 -8.88 0.50 6.77
CA TRP A 151 -9.97 1.35 6.31
C TRP A 151 -9.62 2.84 6.45
N ARG A 152 -9.16 3.26 7.63
CA ARG A 152 -8.73 4.65 7.85
C ARG A 152 -7.59 5.08 6.95
N ALA A 153 -6.63 4.18 6.69
CA ALA A 153 -5.54 4.45 5.75
C ALA A 153 -6.09 4.63 4.33
N MET A 154 -6.99 3.74 3.89
CA MET A 154 -7.64 3.80 2.57
C MET A 154 -8.42 5.09 2.40
N MET A 155 -9.27 5.46 3.35
CA MET A 155 -10.09 6.67 3.25
C MET A 155 -9.24 7.93 3.23
N SER A 156 -8.19 8.04 4.07
CA SER A 156 -7.27 9.20 3.99
C SER A 156 -6.55 9.26 2.65
N TYR A 157 -6.13 8.11 2.13
CA TYR A 157 -5.51 8.05 0.80
C TYR A 157 -6.50 8.48 -0.28
N PHE A 158 -7.75 8.05 -0.18
CA PHE A 158 -8.79 8.38 -1.15
C PHE A 158 -9.07 9.89 -1.14
N GLU A 159 -9.31 10.49 0.02
CA GLU A 159 -9.49 11.95 0.17
C GLU A 159 -8.31 12.75 -0.41
N CYS A 160 -7.07 12.32 -0.16
CA CYS A 160 -5.90 13.03 -0.67
C CYS A 160 -5.65 12.84 -2.18
N THR A 161 -6.29 11.88 -2.84
CA THR A 161 -5.98 11.52 -4.24
C THR A 161 -7.17 11.59 -5.19
N ALA A 162 -8.40 11.60 -4.68
CA ALA A 162 -9.59 11.83 -5.46
C ALA A 162 -9.64 13.29 -5.96
N LEU A 163 -10.18 13.49 -7.15
CA LEU A 163 -10.35 14.83 -7.72
C LEU A 163 -11.26 15.74 -6.87
N ASP A 164 -12.31 15.18 -6.28
CA ASP A 164 -13.25 15.90 -5.42
C ASP A 164 -13.06 15.56 -3.93
N GLY A 165 -11.89 15.08 -3.54
CA GLY A 165 -11.59 14.81 -2.14
C GLY A 165 -11.42 16.10 -1.32
N ASP A 166 -11.81 16.06 -0.04
CA ASP A 166 -11.64 17.15 0.90
C ASP A 166 -10.75 16.70 2.09
N PRO A 167 -9.44 16.50 1.85
CA PRO A 167 -8.57 15.91 2.85
C PRO A 167 -8.36 16.84 4.03
N GLN A 168 -8.57 16.29 5.23
CA GLN A 168 -8.22 17.00 6.46
C GLN A 168 -6.70 16.98 6.68
N TRP A 169 -6.19 17.91 7.50
CA TRP A 169 -4.78 17.92 7.91
C TRP A 169 -4.31 16.57 8.48
N THR A 170 -5.19 15.86 9.20
CA THR A 170 -4.91 14.52 9.72
C THR A 170 -4.75 13.47 8.63
N ASP A 171 -5.44 13.62 7.50
CA ASP A 171 -5.31 12.72 6.35
C ASP A 171 -3.98 12.98 5.64
N HIS A 172 -3.61 14.24 5.43
CA HIS A 172 -2.30 14.61 4.90
C HIS A 172 -1.15 14.05 5.74
N LEU A 173 -1.21 14.22 7.07
CA LEU A 173 -0.19 13.68 7.97
C LEU A 173 -0.11 12.15 7.90
N ARG A 174 -1.27 11.48 7.82
CA ARG A 174 -1.33 10.02 7.70
C ARG A 174 -0.74 9.53 6.38
N VAL A 175 -1.13 10.14 5.26
CA VAL A 175 -0.61 9.80 3.93
C VAL A 175 0.89 10.06 3.85
N TRP A 176 1.36 11.19 4.38
CA TRP A 176 2.78 11.49 4.47
C TRP A 176 3.52 10.42 5.28
N TRP A 177 3.01 10.06 6.47
CA TRP A 177 3.60 9.02 7.30
C TRP A 177 3.64 7.65 6.60
N LEU A 178 2.58 7.29 5.88
CA LEU A 178 2.52 6.07 5.10
C LEU A 178 3.57 6.06 4.00
N ARG A 179 3.68 7.13 3.20
CA ARG A 179 4.69 7.26 2.15
C ARG A 179 6.12 7.18 2.70
N PHE A 180 6.36 7.76 3.87
CA PHE A 180 7.68 7.78 4.49
C PHE A 180 8.09 6.41 5.06
N THR A 181 7.15 5.69 5.70
CA THR A 181 7.46 4.46 6.44
C THR A 181 7.26 3.17 5.65
N ARG A 182 6.42 3.18 4.61
CA ARG A 182 5.99 1.96 3.92
C ARG A 182 6.65 1.83 2.55
N PRO A 183 6.90 0.60 2.08
CA PRO A 183 7.41 0.39 0.72
C PRO A 183 6.39 0.89 -0.31
N LEU A 184 6.84 1.76 -1.20
CA LEU A 184 6.08 2.26 -2.34
C LEU A 184 6.36 1.40 -3.56
N VAL A 185 5.37 1.18 -4.41
CA VAL A 185 5.54 0.55 -5.71
C VAL A 185 5.36 1.63 -6.76
N ILE A 186 6.42 1.92 -7.51
CA ILE A 186 6.44 2.90 -8.59
C ILE A 186 6.83 2.14 -9.86
N ASP A 187 6.00 2.23 -10.90
CA ASP A 187 6.18 1.53 -12.18
C ASP A 187 6.41 0.01 -12.04
N GLY A 188 5.70 -0.61 -11.10
CA GLY A 188 5.80 -2.05 -10.82
C GLY A 188 7.04 -2.46 -10.00
N VAL A 189 7.91 -1.52 -9.63
CA VAL A 189 9.09 -1.78 -8.82
C VAL A 189 8.86 -1.33 -7.37
N ALA A 190 9.06 -2.24 -6.42
CA ALA A 190 9.01 -1.92 -5.00
C ALA A 190 10.25 -1.14 -4.57
N GLN A 191 10.04 0.10 -4.11
CA GLN A 191 11.05 0.98 -3.54
C GLN A 191 11.17 0.77 -2.03
N THR A 192 12.40 0.92 -1.52
CA THR A 192 12.65 0.88 -0.08
C THR A 192 12.09 2.13 0.59
N PRO A 193 11.48 2.01 1.79
CA PRO A 193 11.03 3.15 2.58
C PRO A 193 12.13 4.18 2.81
N GLU A 194 11.78 5.46 2.73
CA GLU A 194 12.73 6.57 2.94
C GLU A 194 13.35 6.56 4.34
N VAL A 195 12.59 6.14 5.36
CA VAL A 195 13.11 5.95 6.73
C VAL A 195 14.34 5.03 6.75
N LEU A 196 14.30 3.93 6.01
CA LEU A 196 15.39 2.96 6.00
C LEU A 196 16.62 3.52 5.27
N VAL A 197 16.40 4.33 4.23
CA VAL A 197 17.47 5.03 3.52
C VAL A 197 18.15 6.02 4.47
N GLY A 198 17.39 6.85 5.17
CA GLY A 198 17.91 7.81 6.14
C GLY A 198 18.64 7.13 7.31
N LEU A 199 18.06 6.08 7.89
CA LEU A 199 18.69 5.31 8.97
C LEU A 199 20.01 4.69 8.53
N ARG A 200 20.04 4.09 7.33
CA ARG A 200 21.27 3.53 6.75
C ARG A 200 22.33 4.60 6.60
N GLN A 201 21.97 5.79 6.13
CA GLN A 201 22.92 6.89 5.97
C GLN A 201 23.49 7.36 7.31
N ILE A 202 22.65 7.47 8.36
CA ILE A 202 23.10 7.78 9.72
C ILE A 202 24.09 6.72 10.22
N VAL A 203 23.76 5.43 10.08
CA VAL A 203 24.64 4.34 10.50
C VAL A 203 25.98 4.37 9.75
N VAL A 204 25.95 4.56 8.43
CA VAL A 204 27.16 4.69 7.61
C VAL A 204 28.00 5.88 8.08
N TRP A 205 27.37 7.02 8.32
CA TRP A 205 28.06 8.22 8.79
C TRP A 205 28.68 8.00 10.17
N SER A 206 27.93 7.45 11.13
CA SER A 206 28.44 7.09 12.46
C SER A 206 29.61 6.10 12.39
N LEU A 207 29.55 5.11 11.51
CA LEU A 207 30.66 4.17 11.29
C LEU A 207 31.89 4.87 10.70
N THR A 208 31.72 5.77 9.72
CA THR A 208 32.84 6.50 9.13
C THR A 208 33.53 7.41 10.16
N VAL A 209 32.75 8.18 10.93
CA VAL A 209 33.28 9.05 12.00
C VAL A 209 33.95 8.20 13.09
N GLY A 210 33.32 7.10 13.51
CA GLY A 210 33.87 6.19 14.50
C GLY A 210 35.17 5.51 14.04
N LEU A 211 35.25 5.10 12.77
CA LEU A 211 36.44 4.49 12.18
C LEU A 211 37.59 5.51 12.10
N SER A 212 37.33 6.74 11.64
CA SER A 212 38.32 7.80 11.63
C SER A 212 38.86 8.11 13.04
N GLY A 213 37.97 8.16 14.04
CA GLY A 213 38.36 8.34 15.44
C GLY A 213 39.20 7.17 15.96
N ALA A 214 38.81 5.93 15.66
CA ALA A 214 39.55 4.73 16.07
C ALA A 214 40.95 4.67 15.44
N ILE A 215 41.08 5.05 14.16
CA ILE A 215 42.38 5.13 13.47
C ILE A 215 43.27 6.19 14.11
N LEU A 216 42.74 7.38 14.39
CA LEU A 216 43.49 8.45 15.05
C LEU A 216 43.97 8.02 16.45
N PHE A 217 43.10 7.38 17.22
CA PHE A 217 43.45 6.84 18.54
C PHE A 217 44.55 5.76 18.44
N ALA A 218 44.43 4.82 17.50
CA ALA A 218 45.43 3.79 17.27
C ALA A 218 46.80 4.38 16.87
N LEU A 219 46.81 5.40 16.01
CA LEU A 219 48.04 6.11 15.63
C LEU A 219 48.69 6.84 16.82
N GLN A 220 47.89 7.54 17.63
CA GLN A 220 48.37 8.20 18.84
C GLN A 220 48.98 7.20 19.82
N TRP A 221 48.35 6.03 19.98
CA TRP A 221 48.86 4.97 20.84
C TRP A 221 50.18 4.38 20.31
N LEU A 222 50.28 4.15 19.01
CA LEU A 222 51.47 3.55 18.38
C LEU A 222 52.68 4.50 18.37
N ILE A 223 52.45 5.79 18.15
CA ILE A 223 53.49 6.82 18.14
C ILE A 223 53.83 7.29 19.57
N GLY A 224 52.85 7.25 20.48
CA GLY A 224 53.01 7.65 21.88
C GLY A 224 53.60 6.57 22.79
N ALA A 225 53.84 5.35 22.30
CA ALA A 225 54.50 4.30 23.07
C ALA A 225 55.99 4.65 23.27
N PRO A 226 56.46 4.90 24.52
CA PRO A 226 57.85 5.23 24.75
C PRO A 226 58.75 4.03 24.40
N PRO A 227 59.96 4.24 23.85
CA PRO A 227 60.87 3.14 23.52
C PRO A 227 61.27 2.41 24.81
N THR A 228 61.01 1.10 24.84
CA THR A 228 61.52 0.21 25.88
C THR A 228 63.04 0.26 25.87
N ARG A 229 63.64 0.89 26.87
CA ARG A 229 65.09 0.88 27.08
C ARG A 229 65.52 -0.53 27.47
N HIS A 230 66.33 -1.16 26.62
CA HIS A 230 67.15 -2.33 26.96
C HIS A 230 68.40 -1.88 27.71
#